data_AF-A0A967IB15-F1
#
_entry.id   AF-A0A967IB15-F1
#
_cell.length_a   1.000
_cell.length_b   1.000
_cell.length_c   1.000
_cell.angle_alpha   90.00
_cell.angle_beta   90.00
_cell.angle_gamma   90.00
#
_symmetry.space_group_name_H-M   'P 1'
#
loop_
_entity.id
_entity.type
_entity.pdbx_description
1 polymer ?
#
loop_
_entity_poly.entity_id
_entity_poly.type
_entity_poly.pdbx_seq_one_letter_code
_entity_poly.pdbx_strand_id
1 'polypeptide(L)'
;MKLILVGHPNEEVRSTLELILKNWGYRVMAAASIDHLLAFLSETEPDLLLLGAATMAHLDSRGLALVEKRRQASEAGLFTLSSEDDPELPEGIKTDVELSVPVDIFSLFAAVQKQMEKHPRRFLRMDVKLPGMVNQTGKSAYMGEVLSLSPRGLFIKVGCRLEKDQDLKIIIPLIGIHEELEIEGRVLYTVQPGPENNYMQGAGIEFTHLSEDNNALLEGYLESRFITGLQNRTESDALLNSKQIQFHNREITIKLLRNNH
;
A
#
# COMPACT_ATOMS: atom_id res chain seq x y z
N MET A 1 1.34 -13.90 12.10
CA MET A 1 1.69 -12.71 11.29
C MET A 1 2.22 -13.24 9.98
N LYS A 2 1.72 -12.74 8.84
CA LYS A 2 2.04 -13.31 7.54
C LYS A 2 3.45 -12.93 7.08
N LEU A 3 4.13 -13.84 6.40
CA LEU A 3 5.51 -13.75 5.95
C LEU A 3 5.59 -13.58 4.43
N ILE A 4 6.30 -12.54 3.99
CA ILE A 4 6.60 -12.27 2.60
C ILE A 4 8.11 -12.48 2.38
N LEU A 5 8.47 -13.28 1.37
CA LEU A 5 9.85 -13.46 0.94
C LEU A 5 10.09 -12.65 -0.34
N VAL A 6 10.99 -11.68 -0.27
CA VAL A 6 11.36 -10.80 -1.38
C VAL A 6 12.73 -11.22 -1.91
N GLY A 7 12.79 -11.60 -3.19
CA GLY A 7 14.04 -11.97 -3.87
C GLY A 7 14.25 -11.08 -5.09
N HIS A 8 15.19 -10.14 -5.01
CA HIS A 8 15.48 -9.22 -6.11
C HIS A 8 16.96 -8.84 -6.12
N PRO A 9 17.64 -8.81 -7.29
CA PRO A 9 19.09 -8.57 -7.34
C PRO A 9 19.43 -7.13 -6.95
N ASN A 10 18.60 -6.16 -7.36
CA ASN A 10 18.79 -4.75 -7.01
C ASN A 10 18.47 -4.53 -5.52
N GLU A 11 19.47 -4.10 -4.75
CA GLU A 11 19.36 -3.79 -3.32
C GLU A 11 18.37 -2.66 -3.03
N GLU A 12 18.37 -1.61 -3.84
CA GLU A 12 17.46 -0.48 -3.67
C GLU A 12 16.00 -0.93 -3.79
N VAL A 13 15.72 -1.77 -4.80
CA VAL A 13 14.39 -2.37 -4.99
C VAL A 13 13.98 -3.16 -3.76
N ARG A 14 14.86 -4.06 -3.34
CA ARG A 14 14.62 -5.00 -2.24
C ARG A 14 14.39 -4.26 -0.91
N SER A 15 15.25 -3.31 -0.57
CA SER A 15 15.16 -2.53 0.69
C SER A 15 13.91 -1.65 0.73
N THR A 16 13.52 -1.06 -0.41
CA THR A 16 12.29 -0.25 -0.50
C THR A 16 11.04 -1.11 -0.30
N LEU A 17 10.98 -2.27 -0.97
CA LEU A 17 9.87 -3.21 -0.81
C LEU A 17 9.81 -3.74 0.62
N GLU A 18 10.96 -4.07 1.21
CA GLU A 18 11.03 -4.52 2.60
C GLU A 18 10.44 -3.48 3.56
N LEU A 19 10.83 -2.22 3.42
CA LEU A 19 10.31 -1.14 4.24
C LEU A 19 8.79 -0.93 4.06
N ILE A 20 8.31 -0.88 2.82
CA ILE A 20 6.89 -0.70 2.50
C ILE A 20 6.04 -1.82 3.11
N LEU A 21 6.43 -3.07 2.88
CA LEU A 21 5.69 -4.23 3.33
C LEU A 21 5.72 -4.36 4.86
N LYS A 22 6.85 -4.04 5.51
CA LYS A 22 6.93 -3.93 6.98
C LYS A 22 6.02 -2.82 7.51
N ASN A 23 5.97 -1.68 6.84
CA ASN A 23 5.09 -0.58 7.22
C ASN A 23 3.59 -0.94 7.12
N TRP A 24 3.23 -1.88 6.23
CA TRP A 24 1.88 -2.45 6.18
C TRP A 24 1.60 -3.55 7.22
N GLY A 25 2.59 -3.89 8.05
CA GLY A 25 2.45 -4.87 9.13
C GLY A 25 2.79 -6.31 8.75
N TYR A 26 3.43 -6.53 7.59
CA TYR A 26 3.89 -7.86 7.19
C TYR A 26 5.28 -8.17 7.76
N ARG A 27 5.54 -9.45 8.03
CA ARG A 27 6.92 -9.93 8.24
C ARG A 27 7.58 -10.06 6.86
N VAL A 28 8.78 -9.52 6.70
CA VAL A 28 9.50 -9.58 5.43
C VAL A 28 10.85 -10.23 5.62
N MET A 29 11.21 -11.12 4.70
CA MET A 29 12.56 -11.65 4.54
C MET A 29 13.07 -11.26 3.16
N ALA A 30 14.23 -10.62 3.12
CA ALA A 30 14.83 -10.09 1.90
C ALA A 30 16.06 -10.92 1.52
N ALA A 31 15.99 -11.61 0.37
CA ALA A 31 17.10 -12.38 -0.17
C ALA A 31 17.93 -11.52 -1.14
N ALA A 32 19.19 -11.28 -0.80
CA ALA A 32 20.12 -10.53 -1.63
C ALA A 32 20.78 -11.36 -2.74
N SER A 33 20.72 -12.68 -2.64
CA SER A 33 21.30 -13.63 -3.59
C SER A 33 20.38 -14.85 -3.76
N ILE A 34 20.63 -15.63 -4.81
CA ILE A 34 19.93 -16.90 -5.06
C ILE A 34 20.16 -17.88 -3.90
N ASP A 35 21.38 -17.98 -3.39
CA ASP A 35 21.69 -18.88 -2.27
C ASP A 35 20.89 -18.52 -1.01
N HIS A 36 20.78 -17.23 -0.69
CA HIS A 36 19.94 -16.78 0.42
C HIS A 36 18.46 -17.06 0.17
N LEU A 37 17.99 -16.87 -1.07
CA LEU A 37 16.61 -17.18 -1.45
C LEU A 37 16.31 -18.67 -1.23
N LEU A 38 17.18 -19.55 -1.73
CA LEU A 38 17.03 -21.00 -1.60
C LEU A 38 17.14 -21.47 -0.15
N ALA A 39 18.02 -20.86 0.65
CA ALA A 39 18.12 -21.13 2.08
C ALA A 39 16.81 -20.75 2.80
N PHE A 40 16.28 -19.55 2.56
CA PHE A 40 15.01 -19.12 3.14
C PHE A 40 13.84 -20.01 2.69
N LEU A 41 13.77 -20.36 1.41
CA LEU A 41 12.76 -21.31 0.93
C LEU A 41 12.92 -22.71 1.55
N SER A 42 14.11 -23.10 1.98
CA SER A 42 14.33 -24.40 2.64
C SER A 42 13.91 -24.38 4.11
N GLU A 43 14.09 -23.26 4.79
CA GLU A 43 13.89 -23.12 6.24
C GLU A 43 12.54 -22.50 6.63
N THR A 44 11.85 -21.87 5.68
CA THR A 44 10.63 -21.10 5.97
C THR A 44 9.47 -21.46 5.03
N GLU A 45 8.28 -21.07 5.46
CA GLU A 45 7.01 -21.22 4.72
C GLU A 45 6.41 -19.83 4.52
N PRO A 46 6.85 -19.09 3.49
CA PRO A 46 6.28 -17.79 3.19
C PRO A 46 4.84 -17.94 2.69
N ASP A 47 4.01 -16.95 3.02
CA ASP A 47 2.63 -16.81 2.54
C ASP A 47 2.60 -16.08 1.17
N LEU A 48 3.67 -15.36 0.83
CA LEU A 48 3.85 -14.70 -0.46
C LEU A 48 5.33 -14.69 -0.88
N LEU A 49 5.56 -15.00 -2.14
CA LEU A 49 6.84 -14.84 -2.82
C LEU A 49 6.77 -13.62 -3.74
N LEU A 50 7.69 -12.69 -3.60
CA LEU A 50 7.84 -11.52 -4.48
C LEU A 50 9.23 -11.56 -5.12
N LEU A 51 9.32 -12.07 -6.35
CA LEU A 51 10.60 -12.41 -6.99
C LEU A 51 10.82 -11.58 -8.26
N GLY A 52 12.02 -11.05 -8.46
CA GLY A 52 12.40 -10.41 -9.72
C GLY A 52 12.44 -11.41 -10.87
N ALA A 53 12.01 -11.00 -12.07
CA ALA A 53 12.10 -11.80 -13.29
C ALA A 53 13.55 -12.25 -13.54
N ALA A 54 14.52 -11.35 -13.37
CA ALA A 54 15.94 -11.70 -13.38
C ALA A 54 16.29 -12.76 -12.33
N THR A 55 15.81 -12.67 -11.08
CA THR A 55 16.07 -13.71 -10.06
C THR A 55 15.51 -15.06 -10.50
N MET A 56 14.30 -15.09 -11.04
CA MET A 56 13.64 -16.30 -11.52
C MET A 56 14.40 -16.94 -12.68
N ALA A 57 14.90 -16.14 -13.63
CA ALA A 57 15.65 -16.62 -14.79
C ALA A 57 17.00 -17.27 -14.42
N HIS A 58 17.59 -16.91 -13.27
CA HIS A 58 18.85 -17.48 -12.81
C HIS A 58 18.67 -18.71 -11.91
N LEU A 59 17.43 -19.11 -11.58
CA LEU A 59 17.19 -20.34 -10.83
C LEU A 59 17.41 -21.55 -11.72
N ASP A 60 18.13 -22.55 -11.20
CA ASP A 60 18.20 -23.87 -11.83
C ASP A 60 16.85 -24.61 -11.67
N SER A 61 16.72 -25.77 -12.32
CA SER A 61 15.51 -26.59 -12.25
C SER A 61 15.14 -27.00 -10.81
N ARG A 62 16.12 -27.13 -9.91
CA ARG A 62 15.88 -27.46 -8.50
C ARG A 62 15.36 -26.25 -7.74
N GLY A 63 15.90 -25.06 -8.00
CA GLY A 63 15.41 -23.81 -7.44
C GLY A 63 13.97 -23.51 -7.84
N LEU A 64 13.64 -23.66 -9.13
CA LEU A 64 12.27 -23.51 -9.63
C LEU A 64 11.32 -24.54 -9.00
N ALA A 65 11.75 -25.80 -8.89
CA ALA A 65 10.96 -26.83 -8.21
C ALA A 65 10.74 -26.51 -6.73
N LEU A 66 11.71 -25.89 -6.05
CA LEU A 66 11.56 -25.47 -4.65
C LEU A 66 10.55 -24.31 -4.51
N VAL A 67 10.59 -23.33 -5.41
CA VAL A 67 9.60 -22.24 -5.48
C VAL A 67 8.19 -22.82 -5.65
N GLU A 68 7.99 -23.71 -6.63
CA GLU A 68 6.68 -24.30 -6.88
C GLU A 68 6.21 -25.20 -5.74
N LYS A 69 7.13 -25.98 -5.14
CA LYS A 69 6.82 -26.78 -3.96
C LYS A 69 6.32 -25.92 -2.80
N ARG A 70 6.95 -24.76 -2.57
CA ARG A 70 6.50 -23.83 -1.51
C ARG A 70 5.18 -23.18 -1.85
N ARG A 71 4.99 -22.77 -3.10
CA ARG A 71 3.71 -22.26 -3.62
C ARG A 71 2.56 -23.22 -3.31
N GLN A 72 2.76 -24.51 -3.54
CA GLN A 72 1.76 -25.54 -3.29
C GLN A 72 1.57 -25.86 -1.81
N ALA A 73 2.65 -25.83 -1.01
CA ALA A 73 2.60 -26.24 0.40
C ALA A 73 1.85 -25.23 1.29
N SER A 74 2.03 -23.92 1.05
CA SER A 74 1.42 -22.85 1.84
C SER A 74 0.34 -22.08 1.08
N GLU A 75 -0.07 -22.55 -0.11
CA GLU A 75 -0.90 -21.78 -1.06
C GLU A 75 -0.34 -20.36 -1.28
N ALA A 76 1.00 -20.23 -1.24
CA ALA A 76 1.65 -18.94 -1.31
C ALA A 76 1.39 -18.30 -2.67
N GLY A 77 1.09 -17.00 -2.70
CA GLY A 77 1.10 -16.28 -3.98
C GLY A 77 2.52 -16.17 -4.53
N LEU A 78 2.67 -16.24 -5.85
CA LEU A 78 3.92 -15.92 -6.54
C LEU A 78 3.73 -14.65 -7.37
N PHE A 79 4.33 -13.57 -6.91
CA PHE A 79 4.38 -12.30 -7.62
C PHE A 79 5.73 -12.14 -8.30
N THR A 80 5.71 -11.63 -9.52
CA THR A 80 6.92 -11.30 -10.26
C THR A 80 7.08 -9.80 -10.43
N LEU A 81 8.30 -9.33 -10.23
CA LEU A 81 8.74 -7.97 -10.52
C LEU A 81 9.53 -7.98 -11.83
N SER A 82 9.01 -7.32 -12.87
CA SER A 82 9.58 -7.34 -14.22
C SER A 82 9.96 -5.93 -14.69
N SER A 83 11.15 -5.76 -15.26
CA SER A 83 11.56 -4.56 -16.00
C SER A 83 11.58 -4.82 -17.51
N GLU A 84 11.53 -3.79 -18.35
CA GLU A 84 11.58 -3.95 -19.83
C GLU A 84 12.83 -4.70 -20.33
N ASP A 85 13.95 -4.58 -19.60
CA ASP A 85 15.23 -5.24 -19.91
C ASP A 85 15.39 -6.63 -19.26
N ASP A 86 14.42 -7.07 -18.45
CA ASP A 86 14.55 -8.35 -17.76
C ASP A 86 14.33 -9.52 -18.72
N PRO A 87 15.02 -10.65 -18.48
CA PRO A 87 14.78 -11.86 -19.26
C PRO A 87 13.34 -12.33 -19.09
N GLU A 88 12.82 -12.98 -20.14
CA GLU A 88 11.54 -13.69 -20.05
C GLU A 88 11.58 -14.73 -18.93
N LEU A 89 10.43 -14.93 -18.29
CA LEU A 89 10.29 -15.94 -17.26
C LEU A 89 10.59 -17.34 -17.80
N PRO A 90 11.20 -18.22 -16.99
CA PRO A 90 11.41 -19.62 -17.38
C PRO A 90 10.11 -20.30 -17.81
N GLU A 91 10.19 -21.10 -18.87
CA GLU A 91 9.03 -21.79 -19.44
C GLU A 91 8.35 -22.69 -18.39
N GLY A 92 7.01 -22.62 -18.32
CA GLY A 92 6.20 -23.41 -17.40
C GLY A 92 5.98 -22.80 -16.02
N ILE A 93 6.65 -21.70 -15.67
CA ILE A 93 6.35 -20.94 -14.45
C ILE A 93 5.11 -20.07 -14.67
N LYS A 94 4.11 -20.24 -13.79
CA LYS A 94 2.92 -19.39 -13.76
C LYS A 94 2.96 -18.51 -12.52
N THR A 95 2.94 -17.21 -12.76
CA THR A 95 2.87 -16.18 -11.73
C THR A 95 1.41 -15.80 -11.50
N ASP A 96 1.07 -15.45 -10.26
CA ASP A 96 -0.29 -15.04 -9.91
C ASP A 96 -0.51 -13.56 -10.20
N VAL A 97 0.54 -12.75 -10.05
CA VAL A 97 0.56 -11.32 -10.35
C VAL A 97 1.92 -10.95 -10.95
N GLU A 98 1.89 -10.14 -12.00
CA GLU A 98 3.08 -9.50 -12.55
C GLU A 98 2.99 -7.99 -12.29
N LEU A 99 4.06 -7.43 -11.73
CA LEU A 99 4.20 -6.01 -11.44
C LEU A 99 5.42 -5.49 -12.19
N SER A 100 5.26 -4.36 -12.87
CA SER A 100 6.40 -3.69 -13.50
C SER A 100 7.31 -3.07 -12.42
N VAL A 101 8.61 -3.01 -12.72
CA VAL A 101 9.56 -2.11 -12.07
C VAL A 101 9.74 -0.95 -13.04
N PRO A 102 9.32 0.27 -12.67
CA PRO A 102 9.04 0.73 -11.32
C PRO A 102 7.72 0.25 -10.74
N VAL A 103 7.68 -0.01 -9.42
CA VAL A 103 6.50 -0.60 -8.78
C VAL A 103 5.52 0.50 -8.37
N ASP A 104 4.29 0.39 -8.84
CA ASP A 104 3.16 1.16 -8.30
C ASP A 104 2.76 0.58 -6.94
N ILE A 105 2.86 1.42 -5.90
CA ILE A 105 2.55 1.07 -4.50
C ILE A 105 1.09 0.67 -4.33
N PHE A 106 0.17 1.33 -5.01
CA PHE A 106 -1.26 1.05 -4.88
C PHE A 106 -1.62 -0.27 -5.55
N SER A 107 -1.05 -0.52 -6.73
CA SER A 107 -1.15 -1.82 -7.40
C SER A 107 -0.54 -2.94 -6.55
N LEU A 108 0.66 -2.74 -5.98
CA LEU A 108 1.28 -3.67 -5.05
C LEU A 108 0.39 -3.91 -3.82
N PHE A 109 -0.12 -2.84 -3.19
CA PHE A 109 -0.98 -2.94 -2.01
C PHE A 109 -2.24 -3.76 -2.31
N ALA A 110 -2.93 -3.44 -3.40
CA ALA A 110 -4.15 -4.14 -3.81
C ALA A 110 -3.89 -5.62 -4.10
N ALA A 111 -2.80 -5.93 -4.80
CA ALA A 111 -2.38 -7.30 -5.08
C ALA A 111 -2.08 -8.08 -3.81
N VAL A 112 -1.26 -7.53 -2.92
CA VAL A 112 -0.90 -8.16 -1.64
C VAL A 112 -2.15 -8.34 -0.76
N GLN A 113 -3.02 -7.33 -0.64
CA GLN A 113 -4.26 -7.45 0.14
C GLN A 113 -5.14 -8.58 -0.38
N LYS A 114 -5.36 -8.66 -1.71
CA LYS A 114 -6.20 -9.68 -2.34
C LYS A 114 -5.66 -11.09 -2.09
N GLN A 115 -4.35 -11.27 -2.17
CA GLN A 115 -3.72 -12.58 -1.97
C GLN A 115 -3.71 -12.97 -0.49
N MET A 116 -3.38 -12.01 0.38
CA MET A 116 -3.01 -12.32 1.75
C MET A 116 -4.20 -12.26 2.70
N GLU A 117 -5.12 -11.30 2.54
CA GLU A 117 -6.13 -10.99 3.54
C GLU A 117 -7.49 -11.66 3.29
N LYS A 118 -8.08 -12.21 4.36
CA LYS A 118 -9.45 -12.78 4.31
C LYS A 118 -10.51 -11.73 3.95
N HIS A 119 -10.28 -10.48 4.38
CA HIS A 119 -11.13 -9.33 4.09
C HIS A 119 -10.28 -8.25 3.43
N PRO A 120 -9.97 -8.41 2.13
CA PRO A 120 -9.00 -7.58 1.44
C PRO A 120 -9.49 -6.14 1.35
N ARG A 121 -8.61 -5.19 1.68
CA ARG A 121 -8.86 -3.77 1.41
C ARG A 121 -8.43 -3.47 -0.01
N ARG A 122 -9.33 -2.88 -0.79
CA ARG A 122 -9.01 -2.42 -2.15
C ARG A 122 -8.07 -1.20 -2.15
N PHE A 123 -8.12 -0.39 -1.09
CA PHE A 123 -7.42 0.89 -1.03
C PHE A 123 -6.58 1.02 0.24
N LEU A 124 -5.36 1.53 0.06
CA LEU A 124 -4.47 1.87 1.17
C LEU A 124 -5.12 3.00 1.99
N ARG A 125 -5.10 2.84 3.31
CA ARG A 125 -5.53 3.86 4.26
C ARG A 125 -4.31 4.47 4.91
N MET A 126 -4.20 5.79 4.81
CA MET A 126 -3.17 6.58 5.45
C MET A 126 -3.68 7.10 6.79
N ASP A 127 -2.88 6.90 7.83
CA ASP A 127 -3.11 7.59 9.10
C ASP A 127 -2.76 9.06 8.94
N VAL A 128 -3.74 9.92 9.19
CA VAL A 128 -3.62 11.37 9.05
C VAL A 128 -4.18 12.04 10.30
N LYS A 129 -3.89 13.33 10.46
CA LYS A 129 -4.50 14.19 11.48
C LYS A 129 -4.83 15.52 10.82
N LEU A 130 -5.88 15.49 10.01
CA LEU A 130 -6.33 16.67 9.28
C LEU A 130 -7.59 17.21 9.97
N PRO A 131 -7.74 18.53 10.08
CA PRO A 131 -9.07 19.07 10.36
C PRO A 131 -9.98 18.72 9.18
N GLY A 132 -11.27 18.58 9.44
CA GLY A 132 -12.28 18.39 8.41
C GLY A 132 -13.62 18.95 8.85
N MET A 133 -14.49 19.21 7.89
CA MET A 133 -15.87 19.64 8.14
C MET A 133 -16.83 18.68 7.50
N VAL A 134 -17.91 18.34 8.21
CA VAL A 134 -19.04 17.57 7.68
C VAL A 134 -20.30 18.41 7.70
N ASN A 135 -20.93 18.52 6.54
CA ASN A 135 -22.17 19.24 6.32
C ASN A 135 -23.28 18.22 6.06
N GLN A 136 -24.21 18.13 7.00
CA GLN A 136 -25.43 17.34 6.80
C GLN A 136 -26.43 18.19 6.03
N THR A 137 -27.12 17.59 5.05
CA THR A 137 -28.16 18.29 4.28
C THR A 137 -29.20 18.91 5.23
N GLY A 138 -29.34 20.23 5.17
CA GLY A 138 -30.31 20.98 5.99
C GLY A 138 -29.91 21.20 7.46
N LYS A 139 -28.66 20.95 7.87
CA LYS A 139 -28.17 21.25 9.23
C LYS A 139 -26.85 22.02 9.22
N SER A 140 -26.44 22.46 10.41
CA SER A 140 -25.16 23.13 10.63
C SER A 140 -23.97 22.23 10.28
N ALA A 141 -22.89 22.87 9.83
CA ALA A 141 -21.58 22.26 9.65
C ALA A 141 -21.01 21.82 11.01
N TYR A 142 -20.35 20.66 11.05
CA TYR A 142 -19.61 20.20 12.21
C TYR A 142 -18.14 20.03 11.87
N MET A 143 -17.28 20.61 12.70
CA MET A 143 -15.84 20.38 12.61
C MET A 143 -15.46 19.05 13.25
N GLY A 144 -14.50 18.37 12.65
CA GLY A 144 -13.95 17.11 13.12
C GLY A 144 -12.49 16.95 12.75
N GLU A 145 -11.94 15.79 13.12
CA GLU A 145 -10.56 15.40 12.83
C GLU A 145 -10.60 14.15 11.94
N VAL A 146 -10.09 14.25 10.72
CA VAL A 146 -9.89 13.11 9.83
C VAL A 146 -8.66 12.36 10.34
N LEU A 147 -8.88 11.11 10.77
CA LEU A 147 -7.84 10.25 11.34
C LEU A 147 -7.30 9.24 10.32
N SER A 148 -8.09 8.93 9.29
CA SER A 148 -7.70 8.00 8.24
C SER A 148 -8.25 8.46 6.91
N LEU A 149 -7.45 8.38 5.85
CA LEU A 149 -7.82 8.81 4.50
C LEU A 149 -7.38 7.78 3.47
N SER A 150 -8.20 7.58 2.43
CA SER A 150 -7.93 6.71 1.28
C SER A 150 -8.58 7.30 0.03
N PRO A 151 -8.24 6.81 -1.18
CA PRO A 151 -8.84 7.31 -2.43
C PRO A 151 -10.38 7.22 -2.49
N ARG A 152 -11.03 6.39 -1.66
CA ARG A 152 -12.48 6.15 -1.71
C ARG A 152 -13.21 6.39 -0.38
N GLY A 153 -12.53 6.92 0.61
CA GLY A 153 -13.17 7.17 1.88
C GLY A 153 -12.23 7.60 2.97
N LEU A 154 -12.82 7.92 4.11
CA LEU A 154 -12.11 8.40 5.28
C LEU A 154 -12.75 7.90 6.56
N PHE A 155 -12.02 8.07 7.67
CA PHE A 155 -12.60 8.04 9.00
C PHE A 155 -12.44 9.42 9.64
N ILE A 156 -13.55 9.98 10.11
CA ILE A 156 -13.56 11.26 10.81
C ILE A 156 -14.08 11.10 12.24
N LYS A 157 -13.35 11.66 13.19
CA LYS A 157 -13.78 11.87 14.57
C LYS A 157 -14.55 13.18 14.65
N VAL A 158 -15.81 13.14 15.08
CA VAL A 158 -16.70 14.30 15.09
C VAL A 158 -17.64 14.26 16.28
N GLY A 159 -17.95 15.44 16.83
CA GLY A 159 -18.80 15.58 18.04
C GLY A 159 -20.30 15.43 17.79
N CYS A 160 -20.74 15.29 16.53
CA CYS A 160 -22.15 15.12 16.19
C CYS A 160 -22.48 13.66 15.88
N ARG A 161 -23.74 13.30 16.12
CA ARG A 161 -24.25 11.97 15.75
C ARG A 161 -24.47 11.94 14.25
N LEU A 162 -23.80 11.00 13.61
CA LEU A 162 -24.03 10.61 12.22
C LEU A 162 -24.82 9.31 12.20
N GLU A 163 -25.59 9.08 11.14
CA GLU A 163 -26.38 7.87 10.96
C GLU A 163 -25.84 7.06 9.79
N LYS A 164 -25.97 5.73 9.86
CA LYS A 164 -25.58 4.87 8.74
C LYS A 164 -26.41 5.22 7.50
N ASP A 165 -25.78 5.15 6.34
CA ASP A 165 -26.35 5.47 5.03
C ASP A 165 -26.73 6.95 4.85
N GLN A 166 -26.31 7.82 5.78
CA GLN A 166 -26.49 9.26 5.67
C GLN A 166 -25.53 9.87 4.65
N ASP A 167 -26.06 10.69 3.74
CA ASP A 167 -25.27 11.48 2.80
C ASP A 167 -24.78 12.79 3.43
N LEU A 168 -23.54 13.17 3.10
CA LEU A 168 -22.80 14.28 3.67
C LEU A 168 -21.97 14.97 2.60
N LYS A 169 -21.81 16.30 2.71
CA LYS A 169 -20.71 17.02 2.06
C LYS A 169 -19.56 17.16 3.04
N ILE A 170 -18.35 16.88 2.59
CA ILE A 170 -17.14 16.86 3.41
C ILE A 170 -16.13 17.83 2.82
N ILE A 171 -15.48 18.59 3.68
CA ILE A 171 -14.41 19.53 3.30
C ILE A 171 -13.18 19.17 4.10
N ILE A 172 -12.05 18.96 3.42
CA ILE A 172 -10.78 18.58 4.03
C ILE A 172 -9.67 19.47 3.46
N PRO A 173 -9.06 20.35 4.26
CA PRO A 173 -7.84 21.03 3.84
C PRO A 173 -6.69 20.01 3.75
N LEU A 174 -6.11 19.89 2.56
CA LEU A 174 -4.96 19.02 2.30
C LEU A 174 -3.68 19.78 2.66
N ILE A 175 -3.31 19.72 3.95
CA ILE A 175 -2.18 20.45 4.51
C ILE A 175 -0.88 20.09 3.77
N GLY A 176 -0.17 21.11 3.27
CA GLY A 176 1.09 20.97 2.53
C GLY A 176 0.95 21.22 1.03
N ILE A 177 -0.26 21.12 0.47
CA ILE A 177 -0.55 21.45 -0.94
C ILE A 177 -1.46 22.67 -1.10
N HIS A 178 -1.88 23.30 0.00
CA HIS A 178 -2.66 24.55 0.02
C HIS A 178 -4.00 24.51 -0.74
N GLU A 179 -4.58 23.31 -0.86
CA GLU A 179 -5.87 23.07 -1.53
C GLU A 179 -6.87 22.45 -0.55
N GLU A 180 -8.16 22.66 -0.83
CA GLU A 180 -9.27 22.07 -0.09
C GLU A 180 -9.98 21.02 -0.94
N LEU A 181 -10.16 19.83 -0.37
CA LEU A 181 -10.90 18.76 -1.00
C LEU A 181 -12.37 18.85 -0.57
N GLU A 182 -13.25 19.21 -1.50
CA GLU A 182 -14.70 19.21 -1.31
C GLU A 182 -15.34 18.00 -2.00
N ILE A 183 -15.92 17.10 -1.21
CA ILE A 183 -16.40 15.80 -1.70
C ILE A 183 -17.72 15.40 -1.07
N GLU A 184 -18.52 14.65 -1.83
CA GLU A 184 -19.73 14.02 -1.32
C GLU A 184 -19.40 12.61 -0.83
N GLY A 185 -20.06 12.21 0.25
CA GLY A 185 -19.87 10.89 0.80
C GLY A 185 -21.07 10.37 1.59
N ARG A 186 -21.04 9.08 1.87
CA ARG A 186 -22.07 8.35 2.60
C ARG A 186 -21.49 7.62 3.80
N VAL A 187 -22.16 7.70 4.94
CA VAL A 187 -21.73 7.05 6.18
C VAL A 187 -21.89 5.53 6.06
N LEU A 188 -20.78 4.79 6.12
CA LEU A 188 -20.78 3.32 6.10
C LEU A 188 -21.03 2.71 7.46
N TYR A 189 -20.41 3.29 8.49
CA TYR A 189 -20.52 2.85 9.88
C TYR A 189 -20.20 4.00 10.83
N THR A 190 -20.68 3.88 12.06
CA THR A 190 -20.44 4.84 13.12
C THR A 190 -19.79 4.15 14.30
N VAL A 191 -18.89 4.88 14.97
CA VAL A 191 -18.27 4.46 16.22
C VAL A 191 -18.95 5.24 17.33
N GLN A 192 -19.61 4.51 18.24
CA GLN A 192 -20.27 5.09 19.40
C GLN A 192 -19.24 5.27 20.53
N PRO A 193 -19.32 6.34 21.32
CA PRO A 193 -18.38 6.57 22.41
C PRO A 193 -18.55 5.51 23.51
N GLY A 194 -17.46 4.83 23.86
CA GLY A 194 -17.41 3.82 24.91
C GLY A 194 -16.04 3.73 25.58
N PRO A 195 -15.94 3.14 26.79
CA PRO A 195 -14.65 3.00 27.49
C PRO A 195 -13.60 2.23 26.67
N GLU A 196 -14.03 1.28 25.84
CA GLU A 196 -13.16 0.47 24.96
C GLU A 196 -12.48 1.27 23.84
N ASN A 197 -13.00 2.46 23.50
CA ASN A 197 -12.44 3.32 22.45
C ASN A 197 -12.06 4.70 22.97
N ASN A 198 -11.84 4.84 24.28
CA ASN A 198 -11.56 6.11 24.94
C ASN A 198 -12.62 7.18 24.67
N TYR A 199 -13.89 6.77 24.63
CA TYR A 199 -15.04 7.63 24.32
C TYR A 199 -14.91 8.36 22.97
N MET A 200 -14.23 7.74 22.00
CA MET A 200 -14.12 8.26 20.66
C MET A 200 -15.46 8.11 19.93
N GLN A 201 -15.90 9.20 19.30
CA GLN A 201 -17.06 9.22 18.42
C GLN A 201 -16.62 9.62 17.00
N GLY A 202 -17.12 8.90 16.00
CA GLY A 202 -16.77 9.16 14.62
C GLY A 202 -17.53 8.30 13.62
N ALA A 203 -17.19 8.45 12.35
CA ALA A 203 -17.79 7.69 11.27
C ALA A 203 -16.77 7.33 10.19
N GLY A 204 -16.92 6.12 9.66
CA GLY A 204 -16.31 5.75 8.38
C GLY A 204 -17.22 6.19 7.25
N ILE A 205 -16.69 6.96 6.32
CA ILE A 205 -17.43 7.54 5.20
C ILE A 205 -16.81 7.09 3.89
N GLU A 206 -17.63 6.59 2.96
CA GLU A 206 -17.21 6.37 1.57
C GLU A 206 -17.49 7.60 0.72
N PHE A 207 -16.67 7.82 -0.31
CA PHE A 207 -16.89 8.89 -1.28
C PHE A 207 -17.84 8.40 -2.37
N THR A 208 -18.96 9.10 -2.54
CA THR A 208 -20.01 8.75 -3.51
C THR A 208 -19.78 9.44 -4.85
N HIS A 209 -19.22 10.65 -4.82
CA HIS A 209 -18.88 11.42 -6.01
C HIS A 209 -17.50 12.06 -5.84
N LEU A 210 -16.59 11.72 -6.76
CA LEU A 210 -15.25 12.28 -6.84
C LEU A 210 -15.02 12.74 -8.27
N SER A 211 -14.83 14.03 -8.49
CA SER A 211 -14.40 14.54 -9.79
C SER A 211 -13.00 14.03 -10.12
N GLU A 212 -12.64 14.02 -11.41
CA GLU A 212 -11.29 13.63 -11.84
C GLU A 212 -10.21 14.50 -11.18
N ASP A 213 -10.47 15.80 -11.05
CA ASP A 213 -9.57 16.76 -10.38
C ASP A 213 -9.40 16.43 -8.90
N ASN A 214 -10.50 16.18 -8.18
CA ASN A 214 -10.46 15.79 -6.76
C ASN A 214 -9.78 14.44 -6.56
N ASN A 215 -9.97 13.50 -7.49
CA ASN A 215 -9.30 12.20 -7.46
C ASN A 215 -7.79 12.37 -7.59
N ALA A 216 -7.35 13.12 -8.61
CA ALA A 216 -5.93 13.39 -8.84
C ALA A 216 -5.29 14.13 -7.66
N LEU A 217 -5.99 15.13 -7.11
CA LEU A 217 -5.53 15.89 -5.94
C LEU A 217 -5.37 15.00 -4.70
N LEU A 218 -6.36 14.16 -4.43
CA LEU A 218 -6.35 13.24 -3.29
C LEU A 218 -5.27 12.16 -3.44
N GLU A 219 -5.12 11.58 -4.63
CA GLU A 219 -4.07 10.59 -4.92
C GLU A 219 -2.68 11.19 -4.71
N GLY A 220 -2.41 12.36 -5.31
CA GLY A 220 -1.15 13.10 -5.13
C GLY A 220 -0.85 13.44 -3.67
N TYR A 221 -1.88 13.81 -2.90
CA TYR A 221 -1.74 14.04 -1.46
C TYR A 221 -1.35 12.77 -0.69
N LEU A 222 -2.06 11.67 -0.94
CA LEU A 222 -1.84 10.39 -0.26
C LEU A 222 -0.44 9.84 -0.56
N GLU A 223 0.02 9.97 -1.79
CA GLU A 223 1.36 9.59 -2.24
C GLU A 223 2.44 10.37 -1.48
N SER A 224 2.34 11.70 -1.47
CA SER A 224 3.27 12.58 -0.75
C SER A 224 3.35 12.24 0.75
N ARG A 225 2.19 11.99 1.38
CA ARG A 225 2.11 11.60 2.79
C ARG A 225 2.71 10.22 3.05
N PHE A 226 2.48 9.27 2.16
CA PHE A 226 3.07 7.93 2.29
C PHE A 226 4.60 8.00 2.25
N ILE A 227 5.16 8.71 1.27
CA ILE A 227 6.61 8.90 1.12
C ILE A 227 7.21 9.58 2.36
N THR A 228 6.62 10.70 2.79
CA THR A 228 7.08 11.42 3.99
C THR A 228 7.02 10.53 5.24
N GLY A 229 5.97 9.71 5.35
CA GLY A 229 5.80 8.75 6.44
C GLY A 229 6.88 7.66 6.45
N LEU A 230 7.31 7.17 5.28
CA LEU A 230 8.41 6.22 5.16
C LEU A 230 9.76 6.85 5.56
N GLN A 231 10.02 8.09 5.11
CA GLN A 231 11.26 8.83 5.42
C GLN A 231 11.42 9.11 6.93
N ASN A 232 10.36 9.59 7.59
CA ASN A 232 10.39 9.88 9.02
C ASN A 232 10.61 8.64 9.90
N ARG A 233 10.28 7.44 9.39
CA ARG A 233 10.56 6.17 10.09
C ARG A 233 11.98 5.67 9.84
N THR A 234 12.55 5.98 8.67
CA THR A 234 13.92 5.55 8.30
C THR A 234 15.03 6.43 8.88
N GLU A 235 14.73 7.63 9.41
CA GLU A 235 15.69 8.37 10.26
C GLU A 235 16.11 7.60 11.52
N SER A 236 15.35 6.55 11.89
CA SER A 236 15.71 5.64 12.99
C SER A 236 16.43 4.35 12.56
N ASP A 237 16.43 3.97 11.27
CA ASP A 237 17.21 2.87 10.69
C ASP A 237 17.11 2.90 9.14
N ALA A 238 18.21 3.21 8.46
CA ALA A 238 18.45 3.18 6.99
C ALA A 238 17.67 4.18 6.10
N LEU A 239 18.33 5.30 5.74
CA LEU A 239 17.85 6.33 4.78
C LEU A 239 17.33 5.75 3.45
N LEU A 240 16.04 5.94 3.16
CA LEU A 240 15.55 5.95 1.78
C LEU A 240 16.20 7.13 1.04
N ASN A 241 16.86 6.87 -0.09
CA ASN A 241 17.48 7.94 -0.87
C ASN A 241 16.38 8.67 -1.65
N SER A 242 16.30 9.99 -1.54
CA SER A 242 15.32 10.83 -2.26
C SER A 242 15.36 10.69 -3.78
N LYS A 243 16.42 10.08 -4.33
CA LYS A 243 16.53 9.70 -5.75
C LYS A 243 15.66 8.49 -6.16
N GLN A 244 15.21 7.66 -5.21
CA GLN A 244 14.43 6.43 -5.46
C GLN A 244 12.94 6.69 -5.70
N ILE A 245 12.53 7.95 -5.67
CA ILE A 245 11.12 8.36 -5.71
C ILE A 245 11.01 9.47 -6.75
N GLN A 246 10.49 9.14 -7.93
CA GLN A 246 10.23 10.12 -8.99
C GLN A 246 8.73 10.33 -9.17
N PHE A 247 8.35 11.60 -9.28
CA PHE A 247 7.00 12.03 -9.62
C PHE A 247 6.88 12.05 -11.15
N HIS A 248 5.88 11.36 -11.70
CA HIS A 248 5.44 11.63 -13.06
C HIS A 248 3.98 12.05 -13.05
N ASN A 249 3.70 13.15 -13.75
CA ASN A 249 2.35 13.66 -13.95
C ASN A 249 1.45 12.51 -14.42
N ARG A 250 0.47 12.16 -13.57
CA ARG A 250 -0.69 11.29 -13.78
C ARG A 250 -0.55 9.77 -13.56
N GLU A 251 0.64 9.23 -13.27
CA GLU A 251 0.80 7.88 -12.71
C GLU A 251 2.09 7.87 -11.86
N ILE A 252 1.98 7.70 -10.54
CA ILE A 252 3.18 7.59 -9.68
C ILE A 252 3.67 6.14 -9.67
N THR A 253 4.83 5.96 -10.27
CA THR A 253 5.63 4.74 -10.20
C THR A 253 6.81 4.97 -9.25
N ILE A 254 7.06 4.10 -8.26
CA ILE A 254 8.34 4.16 -7.53
C ILE A 254 9.45 3.69 -8.48
N LYS A 255 10.14 4.66 -9.11
CA LYS A 255 11.43 4.47 -9.80
C LYS A 255 12.53 4.09 -8.83
N LEU A 256 12.63 2.77 -8.61
CA LEU A 256 13.82 2.12 -8.07
C LEU A 256 14.91 2.22 -9.14
N LEU A 257 15.63 3.35 -9.13
CA LEU A 257 16.61 3.66 -10.16
C LEU A 257 17.67 2.55 -10.23
N ARG A 258 17.96 2.09 -11.44
CA ARG A 258 19.21 1.40 -11.76
C ARG A 258 20.32 2.46 -11.64
N ASN A 259 21.28 2.27 -10.74
CA ASN A 259 22.57 2.93 -10.95
C ASN A 259 23.22 2.23 -12.14
N ASN A 260 23.32 2.94 -13.26
CA ASN A 260 24.16 2.52 -14.38
C ASN A 260 25.61 2.58 -13.90
N HIS A 261 26.20 1.40 -13.65
CA HIS A 261 27.65 1.21 -13.66
C HIS A 261 28.00 0.28 -14.81
#